data_AF-A0A3D3PRQ4-F1
#
_entry.id   AF-A0A3D3PRQ4-F1
#
_cell.length_a   1.000
_cell.length_b   1.000
_cell.length_c   1.000
_cell.angle_alpha   90.00
_cell.angle_beta   90.00
_cell.angle_gamma   90.00
#
_symmetry.space_group_name_H-M   'P 1'
#
loop_
_entity.id
_entity.type
_entity.pdbx_description
1 polymer ?
#
loop_
_entity_poly.entity_id
_entity_poly.type
_entity_poly.pdbx_seq_one_letter_code
_entity_poly.pdbx_strand_id
1 'polypeptide(L)'
;MKPLLLSHFTSISCIGRGLGQNLDALRQCRSGLKRCDFDTAELDTYIGEVAGVDDVAIRSDLRDFDCRNNRLLQMTLEQDGFADAVTAAAQKYGHDRVGVFLGTSTAGVLQTELA
;
A
#
# COMPACT_ATOMS: atom_id res chain seq x y z
N MET A 1 13.72 -11.33 26.50
CA MET A 1 13.33 -11.00 25.11
C MET A 1 14.19 -9.84 24.63
N LYS A 2 14.73 -9.88 23.40
CA LYS A 2 15.37 -8.70 22.80
C LYS A 2 14.28 -7.83 22.16
N PRO A 3 14.28 -6.50 22.37
CA PRO A 3 13.29 -5.62 21.75
C PRO A 3 13.48 -5.59 20.23
N LEU A 4 12.37 -5.46 19.49
CA LEU A 4 12.35 -5.28 18.05
C LEU A 4 12.12 -3.80 17.73
N LEU A 5 12.85 -3.29 16.75
CA LEU A 5 12.79 -1.89 16.33
C LEU A 5 12.12 -1.79 14.97
N LEU A 6 11.20 -0.84 14.84
CA LEU A 6 10.72 -0.38 13.54
C LEU A 6 11.68 0.69 13.03
N SER A 7 12.72 0.28 12.30
CA SER A 7 13.75 1.21 11.82
C SER A 7 13.28 2.13 10.71
N HIS A 8 12.39 1.64 9.84
CA HIS A 8 11.84 2.35 8.69
C HIS A 8 10.43 1.80 8.45
N PHE A 9 9.50 2.68 8.08
CA PHE A 9 8.14 2.29 7.69
C PHE A 9 7.54 3.37 6.80
N THR A 10 6.54 2.98 6.03
CA THR A 10 5.71 3.88 5.24
C THR A 10 4.26 3.40 5.30
N SER A 11 3.32 4.27 4.95
CA SER A 11 1.91 3.95 4.89
C SER A 11 1.23 4.77 3.79
N ILE A 12 0.31 4.12 3.09
CA ILE A 12 -0.64 4.79 2.21
C ILE A 12 -2.05 4.43 2.68
N SER A 13 -2.93 5.43 2.70
CA SER A 13 -4.35 5.25 2.97
C SER A 13 -5.15 6.34 2.24
N CYS A 14 -6.47 6.34 2.40
CA CYS A 14 -7.34 7.37 1.79
C CYS A 14 -7.06 8.80 2.30
N ILE A 15 -6.34 8.96 3.41
CA ILE A 15 -5.97 10.28 3.95
C ILE A 15 -4.57 10.74 3.53
N GLY A 16 -3.81 9.93 2.77
CA GLY A 16 -2.51 10.37 2.27
C GLY A 16 -1.62 9.25 1.76
N ARG A 17 -0.65 9.67 0.93
CA ARG A 17 0.44 8.82 0.45
C ARG A 17 1.72 9.18 1.23
N GLY A 18 2.26 8.20 1.95
CA GLY A 18 3.44 8.35 2.79
C GLY A 18 3.16 8.99 4.16
N LEU A 19 4.18 9.01 5.01
CA LEU A 19 4.04 9.39 6.42
C LEU A 19 3.63 10.86 6.61
N GLY A 20 4.20 11.77 5.81
CA GLY A 20 3.96 13.21 5.95
C GLY A 20 2.49 13.58 5.74
N GLN A 21 1.88 13.08 4.66
CA GLN A 21 0.48 13.37 4.35
C GLN A 21 -0.47 12.74 5.35
N ASN A 22 -0.24 11.47 5.72
CA ASN A 22 -1.05 10.78 6.72
C ASN A 22 -0.99 11.51 8.07
N LEU A 23 0.20 11.89 8.53
CA LEU A 23 0.37 12.59 9.81
C LEU A 23 -0.31 13.97 9.81
N ASP A 24 -0.18 14.72 8.72
CA ASP A 24 -0.86 16.02 8.58
C ASP A 24 -2.38 15.86 8.62
N ALA A 25 -2.93 14.92 7.85
CA ALA A 25 -4.36 14.66 7.84
C ALA A 25 -4.89 14.21 9.21
N LEU A 26 -4.15 13.34 9.91
CA LEU A 26 -4.50 12.91 11.28
C LEU A 26 -4.50 14.08 12.27
N ARG A 27 -3.47 14.93 12.24
CA ARG A 27 -3.36 16.11 13.13
C ARG A 27 -4.47 17.12 12.87
N GLN A 28 -4.91 17.24 11.63
CA GLN A 28 -5.96 18.16 11.23
C GLN A 28 -7.36 17.53 11.27
N CYS A 29 -7.47 16.26 11.68
CA CYS A 29 -8.73 15.50 11.65
C CYS A 29 -9.43 15.54 10.28
N ARG A 30 -8.66 15.54 9.18
CA ARG A 30 -9.21 15.57 7.82
C ARG A 30 -9.60 14.16 7.40
N SER A 31 -10.86 14.00 6.99
CA SER A 31 -11.37 12.75 6.42
C SER A 31 -10.83 12.55 5.01
N GLY A 32 -10.53 11.30 4.67
CA GLY A 32 -10.23 10.83 3.31
C GLY A 32 -11.41 10.11 2.65
N LEU A 33 -12.56 10.08 3.33
CA LEU A 33 -13.75 9.40 2.83
C LEU A 33 -14.40 10.20 1.72
N LYS A 34 -14.76 9.52 0.63
CA LYS A 34 -15.61 10.05 -0.43
C LYS A 34 -16.90 9.25 -0.54
N ARG A 35 -17.89 9.78 -1.25
CA ARG A 35 -19.09 9.00 -1.59
C ARG A 35 -18.67 7.76 -2.38
N CYS A 36 -19.32 6.64 -2.07
CA CYS A 36 -19.08 5.38 -2.77
C CYS A 36 -19.47 5.54 -4.24
N ASP A 37 -18.49 5.43 -5.12
CA ASP A 37 -18.61 5.44 -6.57
C ASP A 37 -18.06 4.14 -7.17
N PHE A 38 -17.99 3.08 -6.38
CA PHE A 38 -17.62 1.75 -6.86
C PHE A 38 -18.78 1.17 -7.68
N ASP A 39 -18.56 0.91 -8.97
CA ASP A 39 -19.62 0.65 -9.97
C ASP A 39 -20.64 -0.42 -9.58
N THR A 40 -20.23 -1.46 -8.85
CA THR A 40 -21.11 -2.57 -8.47
C THR A 40 -21.77 -2.40 -7.09
N ALA A 41 -21.52 -1.29 -6.39
CA ALA A 41 -22.04 -1.05 -5.06
C ALA A 41 -23.37 -0.28 -5.10
N GLU A 42 -24.44 -0.90 -4.60
CA GLU A 42 -25.77 -0.26 -4.49
C GLU A 42 -25.98 0.49 -3.16
N LEU A 43 -25.04 0.35 -2.21
CA LEU A 43 -25.16 0.92 -0.89
C LEU A 43 -24.84 2.43 -0.89
N ASP A 44 -25.78 3.27 -0.42
CA ASP A 44 -25.54 4.69 -0.16
C ASP A 44 -24.60 4.85 1.04
N THR A 45 -23.30 4.86 0.77
CA THR A 45 -22.25 4.91 1.79
C THR A 45 -21.07 5.80 1.37
N TYR A 46 -20.06 5.85 2.23
CA TYR A 46 -18.77 6.45 1.97
C TYR A 46 -17.68 5.39 1.99
N ILE A 47 -16.65 5.58 1.16
CA ILE A 47 -15.49 4.69 1.06
C ILE A 47 -14.19 5.45 1.28
N GLY A 48 -13.21 4.76 1.85
CA GLY A 48 -11.83 5.23 1.95
C GLY A 48 -11.03 4.70 0.77
N GLU A 49 -11.09 5.37 -0.37
CA GLU A 49 -10.27 5.02 -1.52
C GLU A 49 -8.88 5.68 -1.46
N VAL A 50 -7.84 4.90 -1.79
CA VAL A 50 -6.53 5.47 -2.11
C VAL A 50 -6.57 6.05 -3.51
N ALA A 51 -6.59 7.37 -3.62
CA ALA A 51 -6.61 8.07 -4.90
C ALA A 51 -5.45 7.62 -5.79
N GLY A 52 -5.68 7.55 -7.11
CA GLY A 52 -4.69 7.30 -8.18
C GLY A 52 -3.95 5.97 -8.11
N VAL A 53 -4.48 4.96 -7.41
CA VAL A 53 -3.96 3.59 -7.43
C VAL A 53 -4.18 2.92 -8.78
N ASP A 54 -5.27 3.26 -9.45
CA ASP A 54 -5.63 2.67 -10.74
C ASP A 54 -4.72 3.17 -11.89
N ASP A 55 -4.08 4.32 -11.70
CA ASP A 55 -3.11 4.91 -12.63
C ASP A 55 -1.69 4.32 -12.50
N VAL A 56 -1.43 3.49 -11.47
CA VAL A 56 -0.11 2.90 -11.25
C VAL A 56 0.11 1.74 -12.19
N ALA A 57 1.18 1.84 -13.00
CA ALA A 57 1.70 0.69 -13.73
C ALA A 57 2.55 -0.17 -12.80
N ILE A 58 2.18 -1.45 -12.66
CA ILE A 58 3.04 -2.41 -11.98
C ILE A 58 4.34 -2.61 -12.79
N ARG A 59 5.44 -2.93 -12.10
CA ARG A 59 6.70 -3.25 -12.76
C ARG A 59 6.50 -4.32 -13.85
N SER A 60 7.22 -4.15 -14.96
CA SER A 60 7.05 -4.98 -16.15
C SER A 60 7.34 -6.48 -15.90
N ASP A 61 8.20 -6.80 -14.96
CA ASP A 61 8.53 -8.17 -14.55
C ASP A 61 7.46 -8.82 -13.65
N LEU A 62 6.46 -8.05 -13.21
CA LEU A 62 5.36 -8.50 -12.36
C LEU A 62 3.99 -8.38 -13.05
N ARG A 63 3.95 -8.24 -14.38
CA ARG A 63 2.70 -8.04 -15.15
C ARG A 63 1.67 -9.12 -14.92
N ASP A 64 2.08 -10.37 -14.73
CA ASP A 64 1.16 -11.49 -14.46
C ASP A 64 0.45 -11.34 -13.10
N PHE A 65 0.96 -10.48 -12.23
CA PHE A 65 0.41 -10.16 -10.92
C PHE A 65 -0.27 -8.79 -10.88
N ASP A 66 -0.58 -8.21 -12.05
CA ASP A 66 -1.19 -6.89 -12.12
C ASP A 66 -2.63 -6.90 -11.59
N CYS A 67 -2.79 -6.42 -10.36
CA CYS A 67 -4.09 -6.15 -9.76
C CYS A 67 -4.00 -4.91 -8.88
N ARG A 68 -5.15 -4.30 -8.58
CA ARG A 68 -5.23 -3.08 -7.76
C ARG A 68 -4.53 -3.20 -6.40
N ASN A 69 -4.61 -4.39 -5.78
CA ASN A 69 -3.91 -4.66 -4.51
C ASN A 69 -2.38 -4.62 -4.67
N ASN A 70 -1.84 -5.18 -5.75
CA ASN A 70 -0.39 -5.18 -5.99
C ASN A 70 0.11 -3.81 -6.48
N ARG A 71 -0.69 -3.07 -7.25
CA ARG A 71 -0.44 -1.65 -7.55
C ARG A 71 -0.37 -0.81 -6.28
N LEU A 72 -1.29 -1.03 -5.32
CA LEU A 72 -1.27 -0.37 -4.02
C LEU A 72 -0.01 -0.72 -3.22
N LEU A 73 0.37 -1.99 -3.17
CA LEU A 73 1.59 -2.43 -2.51
C LEU A 73 2.84 -1.80 -3.13
N GLN A 74 2.94 -1.76 -4.46
CA GLN A 74 4.05 -1.11 -5.16
C GLN A 74 4.08 0.40 -4.86
N MET A 75 2.94 1.09 -5.01
CA MET A 75 2.84 2.52 -4.70
C MET A 75 3.31 2.80 -3.27
N THR A 76 2.95 1.93 -2.32
CA THR A 76 3.35 2.03 -0.91
C THR A 76 4.84 1.81 -0.72
N LEU A 77 5.41 0.76 -1.33
CA LEU A 77 6.83 0.44 -1.24
C LEU A 77 7.74 1.58 -1.74
N GLU A 78 7.26 2.35 -2.71
CA GLU A 78 7.97 3.49 -3.32
C GLU A 78 7.89 4.79 -2.49
N GLN A 79 7.16 4.80 -1.37
CA GLN A 79 7.08 5.98 -0.49
C GLN A 79 8.18 6.03 0.56
N ASP A 80 8.49 7.26 1.01
CA ASP A 80 9.34 7.56 2.17
C ASP A 80 10.73 6.90 2.16
N GLY A 81 11.26 6.57 0.97
CA GLY A 81 12.54 5.87 0.81
C GLY A 81 12.53 4.43 1.35
N PHE A 82 11.36 3.81 1.51
CA PHE A 82 11.23 2.49 2.12
C PHE A 82 11.90 1.39 1.28
N ALA A 83 11.74 1.42 -0.05
CA ALA A 83 12.43 0.50 -0.96
C ALA A 83 13.97 0.57 -0.83
N ASP A 84 14.53 1.78 -0.68
CA ASP A 84 15.97 1.98 -0.49
C ASP A 84 16.43 1.44 0.87
N ALA A 85 15.63 1.67 1.92
CA ALA A 85 15.92 1.15 3.26
C ALA A 85 15.91 -0.39 3.30
N VAL A 86 14.97 -1.03 2.59
CA VAL A 86 14.92 -2.50 2.44
C VAL A 86 16.16 -2.99 1.67
N THR A 87 16.54 -2.31 0.59
CA THR A 87 17.72 -2.64 -0.20
C THR A 87 19.00 -2.54 0.64
N ALA A 88 19.16 -1.46 1.41
CA ALA A 88 20.30 -1.26 2.30
C ALA A 88 20.36 -2.33 3.41
N ALA A 89 19.21 -2.74 3.96
CA ALA A 89 19.15 -3.82 4.94
C ALA A 89 19.56 -5.17 4.33
N ALA A 90 19.04 -5.50 3.15
CA ALA A 90 19.39 -6.74 2.45
C ALA A 90 20.89 -6.80 2.08
N GLN A 91 21.47 -5.69 1.64
CA GLN A 91 22.91 -5.59 1.38
C GLN A 91 23.75 -5.77 2.65
N LYS A 92 23.31 -5.19 3.78
CA LYS A 92 24.04 -5.25 5.05
C LYS A 92 23.99 -6.63 5.71
N TYR A 93 22.83 -7.28 5.69
CA TYR A 93 22.60 -8.52 6.43
C TYR A 93 22.63 -9.77 5.55
N GLY A 94 22.58 -9.63 4.23
CA GLY A 94 22.42 -10.73 3.26
C GLY A 94 20.96 -11.07 3.02
N HIS A 95 20.60 -11.34 1.75
CA HIS A 95 19.23 -11.62 1.33
C HIS A 95 18.60 -12.81 2.08
N ASP A 96 19.38 -13.86 2.37
CA ASP A 96 18.90 -15.06 3.08
C ASP A 96 18.54 -14.81 4.56
N ARG A 97 18.80 -13.60 5.08
CA ARG A 97 18.55 -13.20 6.46
C ARG A 97 17.44 -12.16 6.59
N VAL A 98 16.70 -11.90 5.50
CA VAL A 98 15.56 -10.98 5.47
C VAL A 98 14.28 -11.78 5.24
N GLY A 99 13.38 -11.76 6.23
CA GLY A 99 12.05 -12.34 6.10
C GLY A 99 11.05 -11.31 5.57
N VAL A 100 10.22 -11.70 4.61
CA VAL A 100 9.09 -10.89 4.11
C VAL A 100 7.80 -11.51 4.63
N PHE A 101 7.03 -10.71 5.37
CA PHE A 101 5.75 -11.11 5.94
C PHE A 101 4.67 -10.23 5.32
N LEU A 102 3.74 -10.86 4.58
CA LEU A 102 2.63 -10.17 3.93
C LEU A 102 1.31 -10.75 4.42
N GLY A 103 0.31 -9.88 4.60
CA GLY A 103 -1.04 -10.25 4.99
C GLY A 103 -2.05 -9.44 4.20
N THR A 104 -3.05 -10.12 3.66
CA THR A 104 -4.21 -9.50 2.99
C THR A 104 -5.43 -10.39 3.21
N SER A 105 -6.59 -9.78 3.42
CA SER A 105 -7.87 -10.49 3.50
C SER A 105 -8.58 -10.59 2.16
N THR A 106 -8.20 -9.76 1.18
CA THR A 106 -8.89 -9.63 -0.11
C THR A 106 -8.02 -10.01 -1.30
N ALA A 107 -6.69 -9.89 -1.19
CA ALA A 107 -5.78 -10.05 -2.32
C ALA A 107 -6.27 -9.29 -3.58
N GLY A 108 -6.19 -9.91 -4.75
CA GLY A 108 -6.75 -9.40 -6.01
C GLY A 108 -8.15 -9.94 -6.31
N VAL A 109 -9.05 -10.04 -5.32
CA VAL A 109 -10.38 -10.67 -5.48
C VAL A 109 -11.15 -10.10 -6.67
N LEU A 110 -11.20 -8.77 -6.84
CA LEU A 110 -11.89 -8.15 -7.96
C LEU A 110 -11.34 -8.61 -9.32
N GLN A 111 -10.01 -8.69 -9.46
CA GLN A 111 -9.38 -9.16 -10.70
C GLN A 111 -9.68 -10.63 -10.95
N THR A 112 -9.80 -11.42 -9.89
CA THR A 112 -10.11 -12.85 -9.95
C THR A 112 -11.57 -13.09 -10.30
N GLU A 113 -12.48 -12.24 -9.83
CA GLU A 113 -13.94 -12.35 -10.07
C GLU A 113 -14.35 -11.87 -11.47
N LEU A 114 -13.55 -11.00 -12.10
CA LEU A 114 -13.79 -10.50 -13.46
C LEU A 114 -13.24 -11.41 -14.57
N ALA A 115 -12.36 -12.36 -14.24
CA ALA A 115 -11.74 -13.30 -15.16
C ALA A 115 -12.60 -14.55 -15.37
#